data_AF-A0A224XPX1-F1
#
_entry.id   AF-A0A224XPX1-F1
#
_cell.length_a   1.000
_cell.length_b   1.000
_cell.length_c   1.000
_cell.angle_alpha   90.00
_cell.angle_beta   90.00
_cell.angle_gamma   90.00
#
_symmetry.space_group_name_H-M   'P 1'
#
loop_
_entity.id
_entity.type
_entity.pdbx_description
1 polymer ?
#
loop_
_entity_poly.entity_id
_entity_poly.type
_entity_poly.pdbx_seq_one_letter_code
_entity_poly.pdbx_strand_id
1 'polypeptide(L)'
;PIVEIIVSPVISRSSLRLLDINWDVGEQWSKGDWVALYNVPPDLRINPLFKTEVRNSEGWTRTGVPEGRRFPENPNFNKVCLGFWAAYWKAHLNTPVATSCLGTNPKWMGESKKVMRNLKLKDMFIPGTHDSAAFHLAYSPFRETRYHKYVFAQDENILEQLIHGARYLDFRIGNYNGVWWLNHGIVKVHPLQHVLEEIKLFLNNTQEIIVMDLHAFPVGFRERETHQQLVNYLRKELGAYMAPPWLSWNANLGQLWDRNKRLVVAYNDRSIVAEHFDILWWPVMQKWPDVRSLNALHSYFVGVFNMFERKSRSSSLAWAAMAELTPDVWGVISDKYGGLRNLAYAVNHNVTQWFRDDWGSLCNAVAVDFIRSTGIVDAAIRWNVRKATRSNCDP
;
A
#
# COMPACT_ATOMS: atom_id res chain seq x y z
N PRO A 1 -4.69 21.78 4.28
CA PRO A 1 -5.96 21.04 4.08
C PRO A 1 -5.75 19.96 3.01
N ILE A 2 -6.27 18.76 3.25
CA ILE A 2 -6.16 17.59 2.39
C ILE A 2 -7.56 17.19 1.96
N VAL A 3 -7.73 16.93 0.66
CA VAL A 3 -8.87 16.22 0.11
C VAL A 3 -8.34 15.22 -0.90
N GLU A 4 -8.83 13.99 -0.88
CA GLU A 4 -8.41 12.93 -1.80
C GLU A 4 -9.59 12.05 -2.21
N ILE A 5 -9.40 11.32 -3.30
CA ILE A 5 -10.33 10.30 -3.78
C ILE A 5 -9.69 8.94 -3.53
N ILE A 6 -10.41 8.06 -2.84
CA ILE A 6 -10.05 6.65 -2.69
C ILE A 6 -11.13 5.77 -3.32
N VAL A 7 -10.78 4.52 -3.63
CA VAL A 7 -11.66 3.56 -4.27
C VAL A 7 -12.10 2.54 -3.24
N SER A 8 -13.41 2.50 -2.96
CA SER A 8 -14.00 1.55 -2.03
C SER A 8 -13.69 0.11 -2.44
N PRO A 9 -13.30 -0.76 -1.48
CA PRO A 9 -13.10 -2.16 -1.75
C PRO A 9 -14.43 -2.93 -1.77
N VAL A 10 -15.52 -2.34 -1.27
CA VAL A 10 -16.82 -3.01 -1.13
C VAL A 10 -17.47 -3.19 -2.50
N ILE A 11 -17.98 -4.40 -2.73
CA ILE A 11 -18.64 -4.76 -3.98
C ILE A 11 -20.05 -5.29 -3.71
N SER A 12 -20.92 -5.14 -4.70
CA SER A 12 -22.27 -5.69 -4.68
C SER A 12 -22.66 -6.21 -6.06
N ARG A 13 -23.90 -6.71 -6.19
CA ARG A 13 -24.44 -7.14 -7.49
C ARG A 13 -24.59 -5.99 -8.49
N SER A 14 -24.61 -4.74 -8.04
CA SER A 14 -24.85 -3.56 -8.87
C SER A 14 -23.74 -2.50 -8.77
N SER A 15 -22.77 -2.67 -7.87
CA SER A 15 -21.70 -1.69 -7.66
C SER A 15 -20.33 -2.36 -7.50
N LEU A 16 -19.32 -1.68 -8.04
CA LEU A 16 -17.92 -2.05 -7.97
C LEU A 16 -17.10 -0.76 -7.95
N ARG A 17 -16.09 -0.68 -7.08
CA ARG A 17 -15.11 0.42 -7.07
C ARG A 17 -15.76 1.80 -6.98
N LEU A 18 -16.69 1.95 -6.02
CA LEU A 18 -17.31 3.24 -5.74
C LEU A 18 -16.27 4.21 -5.19
N LEU A 19 -16.33 5.46 -5.61
CA LEU A 19 -15.42 6.50 -5.17
C LEU A 19 -15.88 7.05 -3.82
N ASP A 20 -14.93 7.18 -2.90
CA ASP A 20 -15.09 7.90 -1.64
C ASP A 20 -14.22 9.16 -1.67
N ILE A 21 -14.75 10.24 -1.11
CA ILE A 21 -13.95 11.44 -0.83
C ILE A 21 -13.52 11.37 0.63
N ASN A 22 -12.23 11.55 0.88
CA ASN A 22 -11.66 11.62 2.22
C ASN A 22 -11.02 13.00 2.42
N TRP A 23 -11.19 13.60 3.58
CA TRP A 23 -10.63 14.92 3.90
C TRP A 23 -10.03 14.97 5.30
N ASP A 24 -9.11 15.90 5.44
CA ASP A 24 -8.53 16.36 6.70
C ASP A 24 -8.15 17.83 6.53
N VAL A 25 -8.86 18.71 7.24
CA VAL A 25 -8.59 20.14 7.23
C VAL A 25 -8.15 20.67 8.58
N GLY A 26 -7.92 19.81 9.57
CA GLY A 26 -7.59 20.19 10.94
C GLY A 26 -8.48 21.30 11.49
N GLU A 27 -7.87 22.25 12.20
CA GLU A 27 -8.56 23.41 12.79
C GLU A 27 -9.16 24.38 11.76
N GLN A 28 -8.89 24.19 10.46
CA GLN A 28 -9.38 25.10 9.45
C GLN A 28 -10.89 24.93 9.23
N TRP A 29 -11.52 23.81 9.61
CA TRP A 29 -12.94 23.54 9.34
C TRP A 29 -13.88 24.67 9.80
N SER A 30 -14.94 24.90 9.02
CA SER A 30 -15.99 25.87 9.36
C SER A 30 -17.37 25.36 8.96
N LYS A 31 -18.40 25.75 9.71
CA LYS A 31 -19.80 25.39 9.38
C LYS A 31 -20.17 25.88 7.98
N GLY A 32 -20.80 25.01 7.20
CA GLY A 32 -21.17 25.26 5.80
C GLY A 32 -20.08 24.92 4.78
N ASP A 33 -18.88 24.51 5.22
CA ASP A 33 -17.89 23.91 4.34
C ASP A 33 -18.46 22.65 3.68
N TRP A 34 -18.00 22.33 2.47
CA TRP A 34 -18.51 21.20 1.72
C TRP A 34 -17.41 20.56 0.85
N VAL A 35 -17.61 19.29 0.54
CA VAL A 35 -16.77 18.54 -0.41
C VAL A 35 -17.58 18.14 -1.63
N ALA A 36 -16.90 18.01 -2.76
CA ALA A 36 -17.53 17.57 -3.99
C ALA A 36 -16.60 16.78 -4.91
N LEU A 37 -17.23 15.91 -5.71
CA LEU A 37 -16.61 15.12 -6.77
C LEU A 37 -16.98 15.71 -8.13
N TYR A 38 -16.00 15.77 -9.03
CA TYR A 38 -16.13 16.27 -10.39
C TYR A 38 -15.51 15.26 -11.37
N ASN A 39 -15.94 15.30 -12.63
CA ASN A 39 -15.32 14.58 -13.76
C ASN A 39 -14.39 15.47 -14.61
N VAL A 40 -14.12 16.68 -14.11
CA VAL A 40 -13.22 17.69 -14.69
C VAL A 40 -12.57 18.47 -13.54
N PRO A 41 -11.48 19.24 -13.78
CA PRO A 41 -10.92 20.11 -12.75
C PRO A 41 -11.99 21.02 -12.10
N PRO A 42 -12.02 21.14 -10.75
CA PRO A 42 -13.09 21.85 -10.05
C PRO A 42 -13.10 23.36 -10.36
N ASP A 43 -14.28 23.89 -10.69
CA ASP A 43 -14.56 25.33 -10.89
C ASP A 43 -15.98 25.62 -10.36
N LEU A 44 -16.20 26.82 -9.83
CA LEU A 44 -17.48 27.21 -9.22
C LEU A 44 -18.68 27.11 -10.19
N ARG A 45 -18.43 27.24 -11.50
CA ARG A 45 -19.46 27.19 -12.55
C ARG A 45 -19.81 25.77 -12.99
N ILE A 46 -19.06 24.77 -12.53
CA ILE A 46 -19.22 23.38 -12.94
C ILE A 46 -20.08 22.66 -11.89
N ASN A 47 -21.13 21.98 -12.35
CA ASN A 47 -21.94 21.14 -11.47
C ASN A 47 -21.15 19.88 -11.07
N PRO A 48 -21.01 19.60 -9.75
CA PRO A 48 -20.35 18.39 -9.31
C PRO A 48 -21.21 17.15 -9.57
N LEU A 49 -20.56 16.01 -9.75
CA LEU A 49 -21.22 14.69 -9.78
C LEU A 49 -21.83 14.33 -8.43
N PHE A 50 -21.19 14.79 -7.36
CA PHE A 50 -21.60 14.55 -5.98
C PHE A 50 -21.16 15.74 -5.13
N LYS A 51 -21.98 16.17 -4.17
CA LYS A 51 -21.61 17.15 -3.15
C LYS A 51 -22.28 16.84 -1.82
N THR A 52 -21.58 17.13 -0.72
CA THR A 52 -22.15 17.05 0.63
C THR A 52 -21.50 18.09 1.55
N GLU A 53 -22.26 18.54 2.54
CA GLU A 53 -21.73 19.37 3.64
C GLU A 53 -20.77 18.55 4.51
N VAL A 54 -19.70 19.21 4.96
CA VAL A 54 -18.70 18.66 5.87
C VAL A 54 -19.08 18.99 7.30
N ARG A 55 -19.17 17.95 8.14
CA ARG A 55 -19.59 18.10 9.55
C ARG A 55 -18.44 18.16 10.55
N ASN A 56 -17.26 17.69 10.18
CA ASN A 56 -16.09 17.58 11.05
C ASN A 56 -14.81 17.93 10.26
N SER A 57 -13.75 18.31 10.98
CA SER A 57 -12.42 18.59 10.42
C SER A 57 -11.83 17.45 9.60
N GLU A 58 -12.13 16.22 10.00
CA GLU A 58 -11.72 15.00 9.33
C GLU A 58 -12.94 14.15 9.03
N GLY A 59 -12.88 13.43 7.92
CA GLY A 59 -13.96 12.52 7.59
C GLY A 59 -13.88 12.01 6.16
N TRP A 60 -14.85 11.18 5.82
CA TRP A 60 -15.00 10.66 4.48
C TRP A 60 -16.47 10.52 4.15
N THR A 61 -16.77 10.39 2.86
CA THR A 61 -18.13 10.16 2.37
C THR A 61 -18.11 9.33 1.10
N ARG A 62 -19.10 8.45 0.95
CA ARG A 62 -19.30 7.64 -0.26
C ARG A 62 -20.13 8.41 -1.27
N THR A 63 -19.62 8.53 -2.49
CA THR A 63 -20.25 9.35 -3.53
C THR A 63 -21.34 8.61 -4.31
N GLY A 64 -21.31 7.27 -4.30
CA GLY A 64 -22.15 6.44 -5.18
C GLY A 64 -21.70 6.42 -6.65
N VAL A 65 -20.67 7.19 -7.01
CA VAL A 65 -20.10 7.22 -8.36
C VAL A 65 -19.09 6.10 -8.50
N PRO A 66 -19.22 5.19 -9.49
CA PRO A 66 -18.21 4.18 -9.76
C PRO A 66 -16.99 4.79 -10.47
N GLU A 67 -15.80 4.25 -10.18
CA GLU A 67 -14.57 4.60 -10.92
C GLU A 67 -14.72 4.34 -12.43
N GLY A 68 -15.51 3.33 -12.81
CA GLY A 68 -15.76 3.03 -14.21
C GLY A 68 -14.54 2.48 -14.95
N ARG A 69 -13.57 1.89 -14.22
CA ARG A 69 -12.38 1.22 -14.76
C ARG A 69 -12.78 0.23 -15.87
N ARG A 70 -12.21 0.40 -17.05
CA ARG A 70 -12.35 -0.52 -18.20
C ARG A 70 -11.03 -1.29 -18.38
N PHE A 71 -10.98 -2.23 -19.34
CA PHE A 71 -9.85 -3.13 -19.63
C PHE A 71 -8.48 -2.47 -19.42
N PRO A 72 -7.44 -3.24 -19.01
CA PRO A 72 -6.13 -2.67 -18.78
C PRO A 72 -5.67 -1.92 -20.04
N GLU A 73 -5.59 -0.60 -19.92
CA GLU A 73 -4.86 0.26 -20.83
C GLU A 73 -3.38 -0.14 -20.75
N ASN A 74 -2.62 0.15 -21.81
CA ASN A 74 -1.17 0.01 -21.75
C ASN A 74 -0.64 0.68 -20.46
N PRO A 75 0.23 0.01 -19.68
CA PRO A 75 0.65 0.52 -18.38
C PRO A 75 1.28 1.90 -18.53
N ASN A 76 0.80 2.86 -17.74
CA ASN A 76 1.32 4.22 -17.75
C ASN A 76 2.23 4.44 -16.54
N PHE A 77 3.52 4.66 -16.81
CA PHE A 77 4.54 4.90 -15.80
C PHE A 77 4.71 6.39 -15.46
N ASN A 78 3.82 7.26 -15.92
CA ASN A 78 3.78 8.66 -15.53
C ASN A 78 2.57 8.91 -14.62
N LYS A 79 2.69 9.91 -13.75
CA LYS A 79 1.58 10.37 -12.92
C LYS A 79 0.45 10.89 -13.82
N VAL A 80 -0.74 10.32 -13.66
CA VAL A 80 -1.94 10.72 -14.41
C VAL A 80 -3.14 10.85 -13.50
N CYS A 81 -4.10 11.70 -13.88
CA CYS A 81 -5.42 11.77 -13.29
C CYS A 81 -6.38 10.85 -14.05
N LEU A 82 -7.13 10.03 -13.33
CA LEU A 82 -8.03 9.00 -13.87
C LEU A 82 -9.47 9.53 -14.06
N GLY A 83 -9.60 10.79 -14.49
CA GLY A 83 -10.88 11.38 -14.88
C GLY A 83 -11.79 11.86 -13.74
N PHE A 84 -11.32 11.85 -12.49
CA PHE A 84 -12.08 12.38 -11.34
C PHE A 84 -11.26 13.34 -10.50
N TRP A 85 -11.94 14.37 -9.97
CA TRP A 85 -11.38 15.38 -9.09
C TRP A 85 -12.23 15.56 -7.85
N ALA A 86 -11.58 15.75 -6.71
CA ALA A 86 -12.22 16.14 -5.47
C ALA A 86 -11.79 17.56 -5.09
N ALA A 87 -12.71 18.27 -4.44
CA ALA A 87 -12.44 19.59 -3.91
C ALA A 87 -13.06 19.76 -2.53
N TYR A 88 -12.35 20.47 -1.67
CA TYR A 88 -12.85 20.99 -0.41
C TYR A 88 -13.11 22.50 -0.57
N TRP A 89 -14.32 22.93 -0.24
CA TRP A 89 -14.79 24.29 -0.40
C TRP A 89 -15.11 24.92 0.95
N LYS A 90 -14.71 26.19 1.07
CA LYS A 90 -15.16 27.04 2.18
C LYS A 90 -16.50 27.66 1.82
N ALA A 91 -17.40 27.74 2.79
CA ALA A 91 -18.74 28.32 2.60
C ALA A 91 -18.71 29.74 1.99
N HIS A 92 -17.67 30.51 2.31
CA HIS A 92 -17.53 31.92 1.96
C HIS A 92 -16.54 32.19 0.80
N LEU A 93 -15.96 31.15 0.19
CA LEU A 93 -15.00 31.29 -0.90
C LEU A 93 -15.54 30.77 -2.23
N ASN A 94 -15.13 31.45 -3.30
CA ASN A 94 -15.48 31.09 -4.68
C ASN A 94 -14.42 30.20 -5.35
N THR A 95 -13.39 29.79 -4.61
CA THR A 95 -12.33 28.89 -5.07
C THR A 95 -12.12 27.78 -4.04
N PRO A 96 -11.84 26.54 -4.47
CA PRO A 96 -11.59 25.45 -3.55
C PRO A 96 -10.27 25.68 -2.79
N VAL A 97 -10.24 25.33 -1.50
CA VAL A 97 -9.04 25.49 -0.65
C VAL A 97 -8.14 24.26 -0.69
N ALA A 98 -8.65 23.13 -1.17
CA ALA A 98 -7.88 21.95 -1.50
C ALA A 98 -8.51 21.29 -2.72
N THR A 99 -7.66 20.78 -3.62
CA THR A 99 -8.10 19.97 -4.76
C THR A 99 -7.14 18.81 -4.94
N SER A 100 -7.68 17.70 -5.46
CA SER A 100 -6.90 16.55 -5.89
C SER A 100 -7.62 15.85 -7.02
N CYS A 101 -6.90 15.00 -7.74
CA CYS A 101 -7.51 14.08 -8.69
C CYS A 101 -7.29 12.64 -8.23
N LEU A 102 -8.15 11.72 -8.68
CA LEU A 102 -7.91 10.29 -8.52
C LEU A 102 -6.69 9.93 -9.37
N GLY A 103 -5.53 9.82 -8.74
CA GLY A 103 -4.24 9.77 -9.43
C GLY A 103 -3.50 8.44 -9.32
N THR A 104 -2.50 8.28 -10.18
CA THR A 104 -1.42 7.29 -10.02
C THR A 104 -0.15 7.95 -9.46
N ASN A 105 0.76 7.16 -8.90
CA ASN A 105 2.04 7.64 -8.35
C ASN A 105 3.21 6.68 -8.74
N PRO A 106 3.48 6.44 -10.03
CA PRO A 106 4.45 5.43 -10.45
C PRO A 106 5.92 5.83 -10.23
N LYS A 107 6.24 7.12 -10.10
CA LYS A 107 7.63 7.64 -10.05
C LYS A 107 7.90 8.53 -8.83
N TRP A 108 7.10 8.43 -7.77
CA TRP A 108 7.15 9.39 -6.66
C TRP A 108 8.51 9.45 -5.95
N MET A 109 9.25 8.33 -5.82
CA MET A 109 10.59 8.34 -5.23
C MET A 109 11.61 8.97 -6.19
N GLY A 110 11.54 8.65 -7.47
CA GLY A 110 12.42 9.15 -8.52
C GLY A 110 12.24 10.64 -8.81
N GLU A 111 11.00 11.14 -8.80
CA GLU A 111 10.68 12.57 -8.92
C GLU A 111 11.22 13.36 -7.71
N SER A 112 11.12 12.78 -6.51
CA SER A 112 11.66 13.36 -5.27
C SER A 112 13.12 13.00 -4.99
N LYS A 113 13.84 12.43 -5.96
CA LYS A 113 15.18 11.86 -5.78
C LYS A 113 16.18 12.84 -5.19
N LYS A 114 16.17 14.10 -5.64
CA LYS A 114 17.08 15.15 -5.14
C LYS A 114 16.88 15.43 -3.65
N VAL A 115 15.63 15.36 -3.19
CA VAL A 115 15.25 15.64 -1.81
C VAL A 115 15.51 14.41 -0.93
N MET A 116 15.06 13.23 -1.38
CA MET A 116 15.04 12.01 -0.56
C MET A 116 16.34 11.20 -0.57
N ARG A 117 17.36 11.60 -1.34
CA ARG A 117 18.61 10.83 -1.52
C ARG A 117 19.31 10.40 -0.23
N ASN A 118 19.30 11.25 0.78
CA ASN A 118 19.97 11.01 2.05
C ASN A 118 19.07 10.28 3.07
N LEU A 119 17.79 10.07 2.76
CA LEU A 119 16.87 9.33 3.61
C LEU A 119 17.27 7.86 3.61
N LYS A 120 17.30 7.24 4.79
CA LYS A 120 17.64 5.83 4.95
C LYS A 120 16.42 4.94 4.73
N LEU A 121 16.63 3.73 4.21
CA LEU A 121 15.56 2.75 4.02
C LEU A 121 14.79 2.47 5.32
N LYS A 122 15.47 2.37 6.46
CA LYS A 122 14.83 2.17 7.77
C LYS A 122 14.00 3.36 8.28
N ASP A 123 14.20 4.56 7.74
CA ASP A 123 13.52 5.77 8.18
C ASP A 123 12.37 6.16 7.23
N MET A 124 12.31 5.55 6.05
CA MET A 124 11.27 5.72 5.04
C MET A 124 9.90 5.28 5.56
N PHE A 125 8.85 6.04 5.27
CA PHE A 125 7.49 5.51 5.19
C PHE A 125 7.31 4.83 3.83
N ILE A 126 7.28 3.50 3.79
CA ILE A 126 7.10 2.70 2.57
C ILE A 126 5.64 2.21 2.51
N PRO A 127 4.78 2.74 1.63
CA PRO A 127 3.42 2.24 1.49
C PRO A 127 3.45 0.88 0.81
N GLY A 128 2.59 -0.03 1.22
CA GLY A 128 2.58 -1.41 0.74
C GLY A 128 1.26 -2.12 0.89
N THR A 129 1.28 -3.39 0.52
CA THR A 129 0.09 -4.23 0.37
C THR A 129 0.29 -5.53 1.14
N HIS A 130 -0.64 -5.84 2.05
CA HIS A 130 -0.70 -7.15 2.71
C HIS A 130 -1.15 -8.20 1.69
N ASP A 131 -0.57 -9.40 1.76
CA ASP A 131 -0.85 -10.50 0.83
C ASP A 131 -0.91 -10.01 -0.63
N SER A 132 0.15 -9.30 -1.07
CA SER A 132 0.14 -8.45 -2.26
C SER A 132 -0.33 -9.19 -3.52
N ALA A 133 0.06 -10.44 -3.66
CA ALA A 133 -0.31 -11.25 -4.81
C ALA A 133 -1.70 -11.88 -4.71
N ALA A 134 -2.39 -11.77 -3.57
CA ALA A 134 -3.75 -12.26 -3.41
C ALA A 134 -4.76 -11.27 -4.03
N PHE A 135 -4.64 -11.02 -5.33
CA PHE A 135 -5.49 -10.09 -6.06
C PHE A 135 -6.52 -10.79 -6.95
N HIS A 136 -7.66 -10.12 -7.14
CA HIS A 136 -8.68 -10.49 -8.12
C HIS A 136 -9.11 -9.30 -8.94
N LEU A 137 -8.85 -9.35 -10.25
CA LEU A 137 -9.23 -8.29 -11.18
C LEU A 137 -10.70 -8.45 -11.58
N ALA A 138 -11.51 -7.45 -11.25
CA ALA A 138 -12.90 -7.36 -11.68
C ALA A 138 -13.16 -6.02 -12.38
N TYR A 139 -13.91 -6.08 -13.49
CA TYR A 139 -14.27 -4.92 -14.32
C TYR A 139 -15.78 -4.69 -14.41
N SER A 140 -16.57 -5.54 -13.77
CA SER A 140 -18.03 -5.43 -13.67
C SER A 140 -18.48 -5.89 -12.28
N PRO A 141 -19.57 -5.32 -11.72
CA PRO A 141 -20.14 -5.79 -10.47
C PRO A 141 -20.41 -7.30 -10.47
N PHE A 142 -20.16 -7.95 -9.34
CA PHE A 142 -20.39 -9.38 -9.18
C PHE A 142 -20.76 -9.71 -7.74
N ARG A 143 -21.37 -10.89 -7.54
CA ARG A 143 -21.62 -11.44 -6.21
C ARG A 143 -20.41 -12.24 -5.77
N GLU A 144 -19.82 -11.87 -4.63
CA GLU A 144 -18.71 -12.65 -4.09
C GLU A 144 -19.14 -14.05 -3.69
N THR A 145 -18.28 -15.02 -4.03
CA THR A 145 -18.31 -16.35 -3.41
C THR A 145 -17.53 -16.29 -2.12
N ARG A 146 -17.69 -17.28 -1.24
CA ARG A 146 -16.88 -17.37 -0.02
C ARG A 146 -15.37 -17.40 -0.30
N TYR A 147 -14.98 -18.04 -1.41
CA TYR A 147 -13.60 -18.04 -1.86
C TYR A 147 -13.14 -16.61 -2.15
N HIS A 148 -13.88 -15.83 -2.95
CA HIS A 148 -13.53 -14.44 -3.24
C HIS A 148 -13.39 -13.60 -1.96
N LYS A 149 -14.36 -13.72 -1.05
CA LYS A 149 -14.42 -12.96 0.20
C LYS A 149 -13.20 -13.10 1.09
N TYR A 150 -12.57 -14.27 1.12
CA TYR A 150 -11.56 -14.61 2.13
C TYR A 150 -10.20 -14.99 1.55
N VAL A 151 -10.06 -14.98 0.22
CA VAL A 151 -8.78 -15.24 -0.44
C VAL A 151 -8.18 -13.96 -1.01
N PHE A 152 -8.98 -13.01 -1.51
CA PHE A 152 -8.42 -11.84 -2.19
C PHE A 152 -8.37 -10.62 -1.28
N ALA A 153 -7.16 -10.08 -1.11
CA ALA A 153 -6.82 -8.91 -0.32
C ALA A 153 -6.57 -7.66 -1.17
N GLN A 154 -6.48 -7.78 -2.50
CA GLN A 154 -6.20 -6.67 -3.41
C GLN A 154 -7.09 -6.72 -4.68
N ASP A 155 -7.33 -5.56 -5.30
CA ASP A 155 -8.09 -5.44 -6.57
C ASP A 155 -7.20 -5.06 -7.76
N GLU A 156 -5.92 -4.89 -7.51
CA GLU A 156 -4.88 -4.50 -8.45
C GLU A 156 -3.87 -5.64 -8.56
N ASN A 157 -3.39 -5.94 -9.76
CA ASN A 157 -2.23 -6.81 -9.91
C ASN A 157 -0.96 -6.11 -9.39
N ILE A 158 0.20 -6.78 -9.39
CA ILE A 158 1.41 -6.23 -8.79
C ILE A 158 1.89 -4.99 -9.54
N LEU A 159 1.81 -4.99 -10.87
CA LEU A 159 2.16 -3.82 -11.67
C LEU A 159 1.28 -2.61 -11.31
N GLU A 160 -0.02 -2.79 -11.16
CA GLU A 160 -0.95 -1.72 -10.81
C GLU A 160 -0.76 -1.22 -9.38
N GLN A 161 -0.52 -2.12 -8.41
CA GLN A 161 -0.17 -1.72 -7.05
C GLN A 161 1.05 -0.79 -7.06
N LEU A 162 2.09 -1.14 -7.83
CA LEU A 162 3.29 -0.32 -7.99
C LEU A 162 3.00 1.00 -8.72
N ILE A 163 2.19 1.01 -9.78
CA ILE A 163 1.77 2.24 -10.49
C ILE A 163 0.96 3.17 -9.57
N HIS A 164 0.13 2.61 -8.69
CA HIS A 164 -0.63 3.37 -7.70
C HIS A 164 0.22 3.80 -6.49
N GLY A 165 1.47 3.36 -6.39
CA GLY A 165 2.46 3.93 -5.47
C GLY A 165 3.02 2.97 -4.41
N ALA A 166 2.54 1.72 -4.35
CA ALA A 166 3.09 0.71 -3.45
C ALA A 166 4.59 0.49 -3.70
N ARG A 167 5.37 0.33 -2.64
CA ARG A 167 6.81 0.00 -2.71
C ARG A 167 7.21 -1.12 -1.75
N TYR A 168 6.31 -1.57 -0.89
CA TYR A 168 6.47 -2.77 -0.06
C TYR A 168 5.47 -3.83 -0.51
N LEU A 169 5.97 -5.00 -0.90
CA LEU A 169 5.17 -6.14 -1.37
C LEU A 169 5.37 -7.33 -0.42
N ASP A 170 4.30 -7.76 0.22
CA ASP A 170 4.24 -8.92 1.11
C ASP A 170 3.85 -10.19 0.33
N PHE A 171 4.78 -11.13 0.19
CA PHE A 171 4.61 -12.37 -0.57
C PHE A 171 4.69 -13.62 0.31
N ARG A 172 3.73 -14.52 0.09
CA ARG A 172 3.74 -15.89 0.62
C ARG A 172 3.95 -16.84 -0.54
N ILE A 173 5.02 -17.65 -0.52
CA ILE A 173 5.42 -18.49 -1.65
C ILE A 173 5.15 -19.97 -1.35
N GLY A 174 4.53 -20.67 -2.29
CA GLY A 174 4.39 -22.13 -2.30
C GLY A 174 5.21 -22.78 -3.42
N ASN A 175 5.73 -23.98 -3.16
CA ASN A 175 6.22 -24.90 -4.18
C ASN A 175 5.20 -26.03 -4.38
N TYR A 176 4.73 -26.16 -5.61
CA TYR A 176 3.80 -27.22 -6.02
C TYR A 176 4.47 -28.08 -7.08
N ASN A 177 5.14 -29.15 -6.63
CA ASN A 177 5.85 -30.10 -7.49
C ASN A 177 6.87 -29.42 -8.42
N GLY A 178 7.71 -28.54 -7.86
CA GLY A 178 8.73 -27.79 -8.61
C GLY A 178 8.25 -26.47 -9.23
N VAL A 179 6.96 -26.15 -9.16
CA VAL A 179 6.40 -24.89 -9.70
C VAL A 179 6.16 -23.89 -8.57
N TRP A 180 6.70 -22.68 -8.73
CA TRP A 180 6.57 -21.60 -7.75
C TRP A 180 5.26 -20.81 -7.93
N TRP A 181 4.52 -20.67 -6.83
CA TRP A 181 3.28 -19.91 -6.78
C TRP A 181 3.27 -18.95 -5.60
N LEU A 182 2.50 -17.88 -5.75
CA LEU A 182 2.08 -17.04 -4.64
C LEU A 182 0.82 -17.63 -4.03
N ASN A 183 0.70 -17.43 -2.71
CA ASN A 183 -0.35 -17.96 -1.89
C ASN A 183 -0.98 -16.88 -1.01
N HIS A 184 -2.21 -17.14 -0.56
CA HIS A 184 -2.77 -16.57 0.66
C HIS A 184 -3.07 -17.72 1.62
N GLY A 185 -2.33 -17.80 2.73
CA GLY A 185 -2.30 -19.02 3.55
C GLY A 185 -1.87 -20.23 2.71
N ILE A 186 -2.67 -21.30 2.70
CA ILE A 186 -2.41 -22.49 1.87
C ILE A 186 -3.02 -22.40 0.46
N VAL A 187 -3.82 -21.36 0.19
CA VAL A 187 -4.54 -21.21 -1.08
C VAL A 187 -3.58 -20.66 -2.12
N LYS A 188 -3.41 -21.45 -3.19
CA LYS A 188 -2.64 -21.08 -4.38
C LYS A 188 -3.39 -20.01 -5.19
N VAL A 189 -2.76 -18.86 -5.47
CA VAL A 189 -3.40 -17.72 -6.16
C VAL A 189 -2.83 -17.45 -7.55
N HIS A 190 -1.54 -17.09 -7.66
CA HIS A 190 -0.93 -16.69 -8.94
C HIS A 190 0.47 -17.29 -9.14
N PRO A 191 0.91 -17.61 -10.37
CA PRO A 191 2.27 -18.08 -10.62
C PRO A 191 3.31 -17.01 -10.26
N LEU A 192 4.41 -17.43 -9.62
CA LEU A 192 5.47 -16.49 -9.24
C LEU A 192 6.12 -15.82 -10.45
N GLN A 193 6.35 -16.56 -11.52
CA GLN A 193 6.95 -16.04 -12.74
C GLN A 193 6.23 -14.77 -13.25
N HIS A 194 4.90 -14.80 -13.33
CA HIS A 194 4.12 -13.68 -13.83
C HIS A 194 4.31 -12.42 -12.96
N VAL A 195 4.26 -12.57 -11.64
CA VAL A 195 4.51 -11.48 -10.69
C VAL A 195 5.93 -10.91 -10.82
N LEU A 196 6.93 -11.77 -11.03
CA LEU A 196 8.31 -11.30 -11.23
C LEU A 196 8.47 -10.52 -12.54
N GLU A 197 7.74 -10.89 -13.60
CA GLU A 197 7.70 -10.14 -14.86
C GLU A 197 7.10 -8.75 -14.69
N GLU A 198 6.02 -8.62 -13.90
CA GLU A 198 5.41 -7.33 -13.56
C GLU A 198 6.38 -6.42 -12.77
N ILE A 199 7.11 -6.97 -11.80
CA ILE A 199 8.14 -6.25 -11.05
C ILE A 199 9.28 -5.80 -11.97
N LYS A 200 9.78 -6.69 -12.84
CA LYS A 200 10.83 -6.36 -13.83
C LYS A 200 10.38 -5.23 -14.75
N LEU A 201 9.15 -5.31 -15.26
CA LEU A 201 8.56 -4.30 -16.13
C LEU A 201 8.52 -2.93 -15.43
N PHE A 202 8.07 -2.88 -14.18
CA PHE A 202 8.03 -1.64 -13.42
C PHE A 202 9.43 -1.08 -13.14
N LEU A 203 10.38 -1.91 -12.72
CA LEU A 203 11.75 -1.48 -12.47
C LEU A 203 12.42 -0.95 -13.75
N ASN A 204 12.19 -1.57 -14.91
CA ASN A 204 12.76 -1.11 -16.18
C ASN A 204 12.24 0.26 -16.63
N ASN A 205 11.05 0.67 -16.19
CA ASN A 205 10.42 1.92 -16.61
C ASN A 205 10.50 3.05 -15.58
N THR A 206 11.12 2.80 -14.42
CA THR A 206 11.14 3.74 -13.29
C THR A 206 12.51 3.77 -12.59
N GLN A 207 12.72 4.73 -11.69
CA GLN A 207 13.86 4.75 -10.76
C GLN A 207 13.45 4.37 -9.33
N GLU A 208 12.30 3.74 -9.18
CA GLU A 208 11.76 3.42 -7.86
C GLU A 208 12.51 2.28 -7.21
N ILE A 209 12.49 2.26 -5.88
CA ILE A 209 13.04 1.21 -5.04
C ILE A 209 11.88 0.38 -4.48
N ILE A 210 11.93 -0.94 -4.66
CA ILE A 210 10.92 -1.88 -4.16
C ILE A 210 11.53 -2.73 -3.05
N VAL A 211 10.77 -2.92 -1.97
CA VAL A 211 10.98 -3.94 -0.96
C VAL A 211 10.05 -5.11 -1.27
N MET A 212 10.63 -6.23 -1.67
CA MET A 212 9.94 -7.51 -1.82
C MET A 212 10.20 -8.35 -0.57
N ASP A 213 9.19 -8.48 0.27
CA ASP A 213 9.22 -9.26 1.51
C ASP A 213 8.69 -10.67 1.24
N LEU A 214 9.60 -11.64 1.17
CA LEU A 214 9.26 -13.06 1.10
C LEU A 214 8.98 -13.56 2.51
N HIS A 215 7.77 -13.25 2.97
CA HIS A 215 7.42 -13.32 4.37
C HIS A 215 7.08 -14.74 4.85
N ALA A 216 6.42 -15.55 4.01
CA ALA A 216 6.00 -16.89 4.41
C ALA A 216 6.16 -17.92 3.29
N PHE A 217 6.33 -19.17 3.72
CA PHE A 217 6.58 -20.32 2.84
C PHE A 217 5.58 -21.47 3.10
N PRO A 218 4.26 -21.23 2.92
CA PRO A 218 3.20 -22.09 3.47
C PRO A 218 3.11 -23.51 2.88
N VAL A 219 3.61 -23.75 1.66
CA VAL A 219 3.44 -25.04 0.97
C VAL A 219 4.75 -25.46 0.27
N GLY A 220 5.18 -26.71 0.47
CA GLY A 220 6.29 -27.31 -0.27
C GLY A 220 7.70 -27.04 0.28
N PHE A 221 7.85 -26.22 1.32
CA PHE A 221 9.16 -25.88 1.92
C PHE A 221 9.52 -26.78 3.12
N ARG A 222 9.33 -28.10 2.99
CA ARG A 222 9.69 -29.06 4.06
C ARG A 222 11.21 -29.26 4.18
N GLU A 223 11.91 -29.09 3.06
CA GLU A 223 13.34 -29.34 2.95
C GLU A 223 14.09 -28.03 2.69
N ARG A 224 15.28 -27.91 3.30
CA ARG A 224 16.17 -26.74 3.09
C ARG A 224 16.51 -26.55 1.62
N GLU A 225 16.63 -27.63 0.86
CA GLU A 225 16.90 -27.61 -0.59
C GLU A 225 15.86 -26.80 -1.38
N THR A 226 14.59 -26.81 -0.96
CA THR A 226 13.54 -26.04 -1.64
C THR A 226 13.80 -24.53 -1.49
N HIS A 227 14.28 -24.08 -0.33
CA HIS A 227 14.71 -22.69 -0.15
C HIS A 227 15.88 -22.35 -1.07
N GLN A 228 16.89 -23.23 -1.16
CA GLN A 228 18.05 -23.03 -2.04
C GLN A 228 17.64 -22.89 -3.52
N GLN A 229 16.72 -23.74 -3.97
CA GLN A 229 16.17 -23.70 -5.33
C GLN A 229 15.40 -22.40 -5.59
N LEU A 230 14.57 -21.95 -4.65
CA LEU A 230 13.89 -20.66 -4.77
C LEU A 230 14.90 -19.50 -4.87
N VAL A 231 15.92 -19.49 -4.02
CA VAL A 231 16.93 -18.43 -4.02
C VAL A 231 17.69 -18.40 -5.35
N ASN A 232 18.05 -19.55 -5.90
CA ASN A 232 18.68 -19.64 -7.22
C ASN A 232 17.75 -19.16 -8.35
N TYR A 233 16.46 -19.51 -8.27
CA TYR A 233 15.45 -19.01 -9.20
C TYR A 233 15.33 -17.48 -9.14
N LEU A 234 15.24 -16.90 -7.94
CA LEU A 234 15.18 -15.45 -7.75
C LEU A 234 16.46 -14.75 -8.22
N ARG A 235 17.64 -15.33 -7.95
CA ARG A 235 18.93 -14.80 -8.42
C ARG A 235 18.96 -14.72 -9.94
N LYS A 236 18.51 -15.79 -10.62
CA LYS A 236 18.42 -15.85 -12.09
C LYS A 236 17.47 -14.79 -12.64
N GLU A 237 16.27 -14.66 -12.06
CA GLU A 237 15.23 -13.77 -12.58
C GLU A 237 15.47 -12.30 -12.26
N LEU A 238 16.00 -11.98 -11.07
CA LEU A 238 15.99 -10.63 -10.51
C LEU A 238 17.37 -10.09 -10.15
N GLY A 239 18.45 -10.88 -10.27
CA GLY A 239 19.81 -10.47 -9.84
C GLY A 239 20.31 -9.18 -10.49
N ALA A 240 19.85 -8.85 -11.70
CA ALA A 240 20.14 -7.58 -12.36
C ALA A 240 19.65 -6.36 -11.57
N TYR A 241 18.60 -6.50 -10.76
CA TYR A 241 17.95 -5.42 -10.02
C TYR A 241 18.25 -5.44 -8.51
N MET A 242 18.64 -6.59 -7.96
CA MET A 242 18.80 -6.81 -6.51
C MET A 242 19.87 -5.90 -5.89
N ALA A 243 19.47 -5.16 -4.85
CA ALA A 243 20.36 -4.38 -4.01
C ALA A 243 21.21 -5.31 -3.14
N PRO A 244 22.53 -5.07 -3.00
CA PRO A 244 23.37 -5.95 -2.23
C PRO A 244 23.10 -5.82 -0.72
N PRO A 245 22.93 -6.93 0.04
CA PRO A 245 22.51 -6.91 1.45
C PRO A 245 23.48 -6.22 2.42
N TRP A 246 24.78 -6.16 2.10
CA TRP A 246 25.77 -5.47 2.94
C TRP A 246 25.48 -3.96 3.09
N LEU A 247 24.68 -3.36 2.19
CA LEU A 247 24.19 -1.99 2.34
C LEU A 247 23.31 -1.85 3.60
N SER A 248 22.58 -2.90 3.96
CA SER A 248 21.64 -2.97 5.08
C SER A 248 20.51 -1.94 5.02
N TRP A 249 19.56 -2.04 5.96
CA TRP A 249 18.48 -1.08 6.12
C TRP A 249 18.95 0.34 6.52
N ASN A 250 20.23 0.50 6.88
CA ASN A 250 20.84 1.82 7.11
C ASN A 250 21.25 2.53 5.81
N ALA A 251 21.17 1.87 4.66
CA ALA A 251 21.50 2.48 3.38
C ALA A 251 20.58 3.65 3.08
N ASN A 252 21.16 4.72 2.56
CA ASN A 252 20.38 5.81 1.99
C ASN A 252 19.94 5.49 0.55
N LEU A 253 18.86 6.11 0.09
CA LEU A 253 18.32 5.86 -1.25
C LEU A 253 19.34 6.16 -2.36
N GLY A 254 20.20 7.15 -2.15
CA GLY A 254 21.31 7.49 -3.05
C GLY A 254 22.21 6.30 -3.35
N GLN A 255 22.57 5.51 -2.34
CA GLN A 255 23.43 4.35 -2.50
C GLN A 255 22.80 3.28 -3.41
N LEU A 256 21.48 3.11 -3.37
CA LEU A 256 20.75 2.17 -4.25
C LEU A 256 20.65 2.71 -5.68
N TRP A 257 20.31 4.00 -5.80
CA TRP A 257 20.19 4.67 -7.10
C TRP A 257 21.51 4.72 -7.86
N ASP A 258 22.62 5.01 -7.20
CA ASP A 258 23.94 5.13 -7.84
C ASP A 258 24.45 3.80 -8.41
N ARG A 259 24.01 2.70 -7.79
CA ARG A 259 24.35 1.34 -8.23
C ARG A 259 23.37 0.81 -9.28
N ASN A 260 22.28 1.53 -9.55
CA ASN A 260 21.12 1.04 -10.29
C ASN A 260 20.64 -0.34 -9.78
N LYS A 261 20.68 -0.54 -8.45
CA LYS A 261 20.19 -1.74 -7.78
C LYS A 261 19.06 -1.34 -6.83
N ARG A 262 17.83 -1.60 -7.24
CA ARG A 262 16.62 -0.98 -6.69
C ARG A 262 15.59 -1.99 -6.17
N LEU A 263 15.94 -3.27 -6.10
CA LEU A 263 15.09 -4.29 -5.51
C LEU A 263 15.73 -4.81 -4.22
N VAL A 264 15.14 -4.52 -3.08
CA VAL A 264 15.48 -5.11 -1.79
C VAL A 264 14.68 -6.40 -1.65
N VAL A 265 15.35 -7.54 -1.47
CA VAL A 265 14.70 -8.85 -1.31
C VAL A 265 14.90 -9.33 0.12
N ALA A 266 13.91 -9.08 0.97
CA ALA A 266 13.91 -9.57 2.34
C ALA A 266 13.37 -11.01 2.36
N TYR A 267 14.02 -11.89 3.12
CA TYR A 267 13.67 -13.31 3.15
C TYR A 267 13.47 -13.76 4.60
N ASN A 268 12.27 -14.26 4.95
CA ASN A 268 11.91 -14.59 6.31
C ASN A 268 12.43 -15.97 6.79
N ASP A 269 13.71 -16.24 6.55
CA ASP A 269 14.45 -17.36 7.13
C ASP A 269 15.90 -16.92 7.33
N ARG A 270 16.27 -16.65 8.60
CA ARG A 270 17.61 -16.12 8.93
C ARG A 270 18.74 -17.09 8.59
N SER A 271 18.48 -18.39 8.62
CA SER A 271 19.49 -19.39 8.30
C SER A 271 19.78 -19.41 6.80
N ILE A 272 18.76 -19.26 5.95
CA ILE A 272 18.91 -19.13 4.50
C ILE A 272 19.57 -17.79 4.15
N VAL A 273 19.19 -16.70 4.82
CA VAL A 273 19.82 -15.39 4.63
C VAL A 273 21.31 -15.43 4.95
N ALA A 274 21.72 -16.12 6.03
CA ALA A 274 23.13 -16.25 6.39
C ALA A 274 23.98 -16.94 5.30
N GLU A 275 23.39 -17.90 4.57
CA GLU A 275 24.05 -18.61 3.46
C GLU A 275 24.04 -17.81 2.15
N HIS A 276 23.05 -16.94 1.94
CA HIS A 276 22.87 -16.15 0.71
C HIS A 276 22.92 -14.64 0.98
N PHE A 277 23.83 -14.23 1.88
CA PHE A 277 24.00 -12.82 2.24
C PHE A 277 24.61 -11.97 1.10
N ASP A 278 24.90 -12.58 -0.05
CA ASP A 278 25.24 -11.92 -1.31
C ASP A 278 24.02 -11.26 -1.99
N ILE A 279 22.80 -11.79 -1.77
CA ILE A 279 21.58 -11.30 -2.43
C ILE A 279 20.35 -11.12 -1.51
N LEU A 280 20.27 -11.82 -0.37
CA LEU A 280 19.11 -11.75 0.53
C LEU A 280 19.33 -10.79 1.70
N TRP A 281 18.35 -9.94 1.94
CA TRP A 281 18.31 -9.03 3.06
C TRP A 281 17.69 -9.70 4.29
N TRP A 282 18.09 -9.21 5.47
CA TRP A 282 17.49 -9.65 6.72
C TRP A 282 15.97 -9.40 6.73
N PRO A 283 15.18 -10.29 7.36
CA PRO A 283 13.73 -10.23 7.36
C PRO A 283 13.18 -8.88 7.82
N VAL A 284 12.07 -8.46 7.21
CA VAL A 284 11.25 -7.36 7.73
C VAL A 284 10.43 -7.89 8.90
N MET A 285 10.45 -7.17 10.02
CA MET A 285 9.63 -7.53 11.18
C MET A 285 8.18 -7.07 10.98
N GLN A 286 7.30 -7.95 10.51
CA GLN A 286 5.88 -7.66 10.45
C GLN A 286 5.28 -7.52 11.86
N LYS A 287 4.60 -6.38 12.11
CA LYS A 287 3.81 -6.09 13.31
C LYS A 287 2.37 -6.39 12.99
N TRP A 288 2.05 -7.67 13.09
CA TRP A 288 0.74 -8.23 12.79
C TRP A 288 0.03 -8.65 14.09
N PRO A 289 -1.09 -8.02 14.46
CA PRO A 289 -1.75 -8.28 15.74
C PRO A 289 -2.78 -9.40 15.71
N ASP A 290 -3.20 -9.87 14.53
CA ASP A 290 -4.30 -10.83 14.37
C ASP A 290 -5.55 -10.40 15.18
N VAL A 291 -6.17 -9.28 14.81
CA VAL A 291 -7.34 -8.70 15.52
C VAL A 291 -8.52 -8.44 14.58
N ARG A 292 -9.72 -8.34 15.15
CA ARG A 292 -11.00 -8.30 14.40
C ARG A 292 -11.81 -7.02 14.57
N SER A 293 -11.29 -6.04 15.30
CA SER A 293 -11.97 -4.78 15.55
C SER A 293 -11.01 -3.60 15.42
N LEU A 294 -11.56 -2.46 14.97
CA LEU A 294 -10.83 -1.20 14.84
C LEU A 294 -10.14 -0.80 16.16
N ASN A 295 -10.85 -0.90 17.28
CA ASN A 295 -10.32 -0.52 18.59
C ASN A 295 -9.14 -1.42 19.00
N ALA A 296 -9.22 -2.73 18.78
CA ALA A 296 -8.12 -3.64 19.10
C ALA A 296 -6.89 -3.38 18.22
N LEU A 297 -7.10 -3.12 16.93
CA LEU A 297 -6.03 -2.74 16.00
C LEU A 297 -5.36 -1.44 16.43
N HIS A 298 -6.16 -0.42 16.74
CA HIS A 298 -5.67 0.86 17.24
C HIS A 298 -4.87 0.70 18.53
N SER A 299 -5.43 0.01 19.54
CA SER A 299 -4.75 -0.23 20.82
C SER A 299 -3.42 -0.96 20.67
N TYR A 300 -3.34 -1.94 19.76
CA TYR A 300 -2.09 -2.61 19.46
C TYR A 300 -1.05 -1.63 18.89
N PHE A 301 -1.41 -0.85 17.88
CA PHE A 301 -0.47 0.07 17.26
C PHE A 301 -0.06 1.22 18.19
N VAL A 302 -0.95 1.72 19.05
CA VAL A 302 -0.57 2.63 20.15
C VAL A 302 0.56 2.02 20.98
N GLY A 303 0.46 0.75 21.35
CA GLY A 303 1.53 0.03 22.07
C GLY A 303 2.83 -0.07 21.27
N VAL A 304 2.74 -0.37 19.97
CA VAL A 304 3.89 -0.44 19.06
C VAL A 304 4.59 0.92 18.94
N PHE A 305 3.86 2.00 18.66
CA PHE A 305 4.41 3.34 18.47
C PHE A 305 4.97 3.92 19.77
N ASN A 306 4.29 3.72 20.92
CA ASN A 306 4.83 4.09 22.23
C ASN A 306 6.18 3.41 22.53
N MET A 307 6.38 2.17 22.06
CA MET A 307 7.67 1.48 22.20
C MET A 307 8.75 2.12 21.32
N PHE A 308 8.42 2.49 20.09
CA PHE A 308 9.34 3.14 19.15
C PHE A 308 9.73 4.56 19.55
N GLU A 309 8.82 5.33 20.15
CA GLU A 309 9.14 6.65 20.70
C GLU A 309 10.13 6.56 21.86
N ARG A 310 9.93 5.58 22.76
CA ARG A 310 10.77 5.40 23.96
C ARG A 310 12.15 4.83 23.63
N LYS A 311 12.21 3.84 22.74
CA LYS A 311 13.47 3.25 22.28
C LYS A 311 13.89 4.02 21.03
N SER A 312 14.62 5.13 21.22
CA SER A 312 15.36 5.88 20.19
C SER A 312 15.65 4.99 18.97
N ARG A 313 15.38 5.48 17.74
CA ARG A 313 15.43 4.86 16.36
C ARG A 313 16.73 4.07 16.01
N SER A 314 17.25 3.34 16.98
CA SER A 314 18.54 2.65 17.11
C SER A 314 18.44 1.22 16.58
N SER A 315 17.23 0.69 16.41
CA SER A 315 17.04 -0.56 15.68
C SER A 315 17.55 -0.40 14.25
N SER A 316 18.48 -1.27 13.86
CA SER A 316 18.91 -1.45 12.48
C SER A 316 17.92 -2.32 11.67
N LEU A 317 16.86 -2.83 12.31
CA LEU A 317 15.87 -3.71 11.69
C LEU A 317 14.73 -2.91 11.10
N ALA A 318 14.37 -3.23 9.85
CA ALA A 318 13.12 -2.77 9.25
C ALA A 318 11.93 -3.53 9.81
N TRP A 319 10.77 -2.88 9.75
CA TRP A 319 9.51 -3.42 10.25
C TRP A 319 8.36 -2.94 9.37
N ALA A 320 7.27 -3.69 9.37
CA ALA A 320 6.06 -3.33 8.66
C ALA A 320 4.88 -3.29 9.63
N ALA A 321 4.09 -2.22 9.62
CA ALA A 321 2.78 -2.21 10.23
C ALA A 321 1.82 -2.96 9.31
N MET A 322 1.33 -4.11 9.76
CA MET A 322 0.30 -4.86 9.03
C MET A 322 -1.06 -4.34 9.51
N ALA A 323 -1.57 -3.34 8.78
CA ALA A 323 -2.67 -2.48 9.19
C ALA A 323 -4.04 -2.96 8.68
N GLU A 324 -4.24 -4.27 8.70
CA GLU A 324 -5.47 -4.97 8.36
C GLU A 324 -6.14 -5.64 9.56
N LEU A 325 -7.43 -5.95 9.42
CA LEU A 325 -8.15 -6.82 10.36
C LEU A 325 -8.11 -8.26 9.85
N THR A 326 -7.87 -9.22 10.74
CA THR A 326 -7.72 -10.63 10.39
C THR A 326 -8.94 -11.44 10.83
N PRO A 327 -9.66 -12.11 9.92
CA PRO A 327 -10.75 -12.99 10.32
C PRO A 327 -10.21 -14.25 11.02
N ASP A 328 -10.84 -14.70 12.10
CA ASP A 328 -10.62 -16.07 12.61
C ASP A 328 -11.30 -17.12 11.74
N VAL A 329 -10.81 -18.36 11.86
CA VAL A 329 -11.28 -19.53 11.11
C VAL A 329 -12.80 -19.71 11.22
N TRP A 330 -13.37 -19.60 12.42
CA TRP A 330 -14.82 -19.77 12.61
C TRP A 330 -15.63 -18.64 11.97
N GLY A 331 -15.13 -17.42 12.02
CA GLY A 331 -15.71 -16.28 11.32
C GLY A 331 -15.66 -16.39 9.80
N VAL A 332 -14.62 -17.02 9.23
CA VAL A 332 -14.56 -17.39 7.80
C VAL A 332 -15.61 -18.45 7.47
N ILE A 333 -15.73 -19.50 8.29
CA ILE A 333 -16.70 -20.60 8.09
C ILE A 333 -18.15 -20.11 8.22
N SER A 334 -18.42 -19.16 9.10
CA SER A 334 -19.76 -18.60 9.30
C SER A 334 -20.06 -17.40 8.40
N ASP A 335 -19.09 -16.91 7.61
CA ASP A 335 -19.19 -15.67 6.83
C ASP A 335 -19.56 -14.44 7.70
N LYS A 336 -19.16 -14.45 8.98
CA LYS A 336 -19.53 -13.45 9.99
C LYS A 336 -19.16 -12.02 9.59
N TYR A 337 -18.01 -11.87 8.94
CA TYR A 337 -17.43 -10.57 8.58
C TYR A 337 -17.87 -10.08 7.20
N GLY A 338 -18.47 -10.97 6.39
CA GLY A 338 -18.84 -10.67 5.01
C GLY A 338 -17.65 -10.53 4.04
N GLY A 339 -16.42 -10.83 4.47
CA GLY A 339 -15.20 -10.84 3.65
C GLY A 339 -14.16 -9.79 4.02
N LEU A 340 -12.95 -9.93 3.46
CA LEU A 340 -11.81 -9.02 3.65
C LEU A 340 -12.13 -7.60 3.18
N ARG A 341 -12.92 -7.44 2.10
CA ARG A 341 -13.39 -6.12 1.64
C ARG A 341 -14.15 -5.34 2.70
N ASN A 342 -15.02 -6.02 3.46
CA ASN A 342 -15.78 -5.38 4.53
C ASN A 342 -14.92 -5.05 5.74
N LEU A 343 -13.96 -5.92 6.06
CA LEU A 343 -12.97 -5.67 7.11
C LEU A 343 -12.09 -4.47 6.75
N ALA A 344 -11.57 -4.42 5.52
CA ALA A 344 -10.82 -3.31 4.97
C ALA A 344 -11.65 -2.00 5.00
N TYR A 345 -12.90 -2.04 4.52
CA TYR A 345 -13.79 -0.88 4.59
C TYR A 345 -14.02 -0.36 6.02
N ALA A 346 -14.07 -1.25 7.01
CA ALA A 346 -14.26 -0.87 8.40
C ALA A 346 -13.03 -0.21 9.05
N VAL A 347 -11.85 -0.31 8.42
CA VAL A 347 -10.58 0.12 9.04
C VAL A 347 -9.75 1.09 8.21
N ASN A 348 -9.83 1.02 6.88
CA ASN A 348 -8.91 1.71 5.96
C ASN A 348 -9.01 3.24 6.01
N HIS A 349 -10.20 3.78 6.28
CA HIS A 349 -10.36 5.21 6.50
C HIS A 349 -9.63 5.67 7.78
N ASN A 350 -9.73 4.90 8.87
CA ASN A 350 -9.05 5.20 10.13
C ASN A 350 -7.54 5.02 10.01
N VAL A 351 -7.09 3.92 9.39
CA VAL A 351 -5.67 3.69 9.07
C VAL A 351 -5.11 4.84 8.26
N THR A 352 -5.85 5.33 7.27
CA THR A 352 -5.46 6.51 6.50
C THR A 352 -5.21 7.71 7.40
N GLN A 353 -6.12 8.04 8.33
CA GLN A 353 -5.91 9.16 9.25
C GLN A 353 -4.73 8.94 10.19
N TRP A 354 -4.63 7.78 10.85
CA TRP A 354 -3.53 7.52 11.79
C TRP A 354 -2.15 7.71 11.16
N PHE A 355 -1.97 7.27 9.91
CA PHE A 355 -0.69 7.39 9.20
C PHE A 355 -0.49 8.73 8.46
N ARG A 356 -1.55 9.54 8.31
CA ARG A 356 -1.38 10.96 7.96
C ARG A 356 -0.81 11.75 9.13
N ASP A 357 -1.21 11.38 10.33
CA ASP A 357 -0.75 11.95 11.58
C ASP A 357 0.61 11.39 12.01
N ASP A 358 0.92 11.51 13.29
CA ASP A 358 2.23 11.27 13.89
C ASP A 358 2.78 9.87 13.62
N TRP A 359 1.94 8.85 13.41
CA TRP A 359 2.41 7.49 13.12
C TRP A 359 3.17 7.42 11.80
N GLY A 360 2.82 8.26 10.81
CA GLY A 360 3.57 8.34 9.55
C GLY A 360 5.01 8.84 9.73
N SER A 361 5.27 9.65 10.76
CA SER A 361 6.60 10.14 11.10
C SER A 361 7.50 9.04 11.69
N LEU A 362 6.89 8.02 12.30
CA LEU A 362 7.57 6.95 13.05
C LEU A 362 7.60 5.62 12.31
N CYS A 363 6.68 5.39 11.38
CA CYS A 363 6.57 4.12 10.66
C CYS A 363 7.75 3.85 9.72
N ASN A 364 7.91 2.56 9.40
CA ASN A 364 8.73 2.12 8.27
C ASN A 364 7.84 1.66 7.11
N ALA A 365 7.57 0.37 6.92
CA ALA A 365 6.57 -0.06 5.97
C ALA A 365 5.15 -0.04 6.59
N VAL A 366 4.13 0.24 5.78
CA VAL A 366 2.72 0.11 6.15
C VAL A 366 2.01 -0.68 5.06
N ALA A 367 1.58 -1.89 5.39
CA ALA A 367 0.87 -2.79 4.50
C ALA A 367 -0.62 -2.81 4.85
N VAL A 368 -1.46 -2.79 3.82
CA VAL A 368 -2.93 -2.78 3.97
C VAL A 368 -3.58 -3.75 2.98
N ASP A 369 -4.80 -4.18 3.27
CA ASP A 369 -5.70 -4.79 2.30
C ASP A 369 -6.34 -3.69 1.43
N PHE A 370 -6.42 -3.93 0.12
CA PHE A 370 -7.00 -3.05 -0.90
C PHE A 370 -6.41 -1.64 -0.87
N ILE A 371 -5.14 -1.49 -1.25
CA ILE A 371 -4.38 -0.23 -1.11
C ILE A 371 -5.09 1.02 -1.65
N ARG A 372 -5.82 0.90 -2.76
CA ARG A 372 -6.56 2.02 -3.36
C ARG A 372 -7.73 2.54 -2.53
N SER A 373 -8.13 1.80 -1.50
CA SER A 373 -9.13 2.23 -0.51
C SER A 373 -8.54 2.99 0.68
N THR A 374 -7.27 3.39 0.58
CA THR A 374 -6.56 4.15 1.61
C THR A 374 -5.85 5.36 1.00
N GLY A 375 -5.53 6.34 1.85
CA GLY A 375 -4.66 7.48 1.52
C GLY A 375 -3.20 7.28 1.95
N ILE A 376 -2.75 6.05 2.25
CA ILE A 376 -1.40 5.83 2.79
C ILE A 376 -0.30 6.16 1.80
N VAL A 377 -0.55 6.07 0.49
CA VAL A 377 0.43 6.42 -0.54
C VAL A 377 0.74 7.91 -0.48
N ASP A 378 -0.29 8.76 -0.48
CA ASP A 378 -0.10 10.20 -0.40
C ASP A 378 0.46 10.62 0.96
N ALA A 379 0.04 9.97 2.05
CA ALA A 379 0.64 10.16 3.36
C ALA A 379 2.14 9.82 3.37
N ALA A 380 2.53 8.70 2.76
CA ALA A 380 3.93 8.29 2.65
C ALA A 380 4.75 9.29 1.85
N ILE A 381 4.26 9.74 0.69
CA ILE A 381 4.94 10.74 -0.15
C ILE A 381 5.21 12.01 0.68
N ARG A 382 4.19 12.56 1.36
CA ARG A 382 4.33 13.75 2.22
C ARG A 382 5.34 13.52 3.35
N TRP A 383 5.18 12.44 4.12
CA TRP A 383 6.06 12.14 5.25
C TRP A 383 7.51 11.93 4.84
N ASN A 384 7.76 11.32 3.69
CA ASN A 384 9.12 11.09 3.22
C ASN A 384 9.82 12.38 2.81
N VAL A 385 9.10 13.32 2.18
CA VAL A 385 9.63 14.66 1.91
C VAL A 385 9.90 15.39 3.22
N ARG A 386 8.95 15.40 4.17
CA ARG A 386 9.11 15.97 5.52
C ARG A 386 10.34 15.43 6.25
N LYS A 387 10.49 14.10 6.30
CA LYS A 387 11.64 13.42 6.91
C LYS A 387 12.96 13.79 6.23
N ALA A 388 12.96 13.89 4.90
CA ALA A 388 14.15 14.23 4.13
C ALA A 388 14.59 15.69 4.29
N THR A 389 13.64 16.63 4.41
CA THR A 389 13.91 18.06 4.60
C THR A 389 14.00 18.48 6.07
N ARG A 390 13.71 17.56 7.01
CA ARG A 390 13.56 17.85 8.45
C ARG A 390 12.51 18.94 8.72
N SER A 391 11.45 18.94 7.91
CA SER A 391 10.31 19.86 8.03
C SER A 391 9.13 19.14 8.66
N ASN A 392 8.37 19.86 9.51
CA ASN A 392 7.05 19.42 9.96
C ASN A 392 5.91 19.95 9.07
N CYS A 393 6.23 20.84 8.11
CA CYS A 393 5.28 21.39 7.15
C CYS A 393 5.27 20.56 5.86
N ASP A 394 4.10 20.50 5.22
CA ASP A 394 4.01 19.96 3.86
C ASP A 394 4.83 20.78 2.87
N PRO A 395 5.49 20.12 1.91
CA PRO A 395 6.25 20.78 0.84
C PRO A 395 5.36 21.52 -0.17
#